data_AF-A0A8H6TNP4-F1
#
_entry.id   AF-A0A8H6TNP4-F1
#
_cell.length_a   1.000
_cell.length_b   1.000
_cell.length_c   1.000
_cell.angle_alpha   90.00
_cell.angle_beta   90.00
_cell.angle_gamma   90.00
#
_symmetry.space_group_name_H-M   'P 1'
#
loop_
_entity.id
_entity.type
_entity.pdbx_description
1 polymer ?
#
loop_
_entity_poly.entity_id
_entity_poly.type
_entity_poly.pdbx_seq_one_letter_code
_entity_poly.pdbx_strand_id
1 'polypeptide(L)'
;MSEESYSSITSVETVGVLKVIVQSAHIEPNLRRWCCRPPSAFVAVQATARTKIQPETHDPSWLEETFYILIKSAKQDVQLQVYDARRHRRDKLVGTASFSVGGGLQVDTQLPILKKRTGQMMGDLSCSLFYYPVNAGHSACRQKQLETKTAGVLVLFMVPGLAFLYSGLSRRKSALSLIWAVSGANAVTIFQWFFWGYSLAFSSSATNGFIGNLKNFGLRRVLGEPSPGSPLIPELLYAFFQMEFACVTAAILMGGIAERGRVFPAMVLTFLWITLVYCPVACWAWSTNGWAFKYGVLDFAGGGPVEIGSGVGGLALSWVLGRRGRNELLNFRPHNVSMVNLGTFILWFGWLGFNGGSAFGANLRAVMAVWNSMLAAAFGGMAWVLLDFRLERRWSMVSLCSGTIAGLVAATPSSGFIPPWASVIVGILSGGLCNFATKLKFFMSIDDALDLFAEHAIGGIVGLLCNALFASNSVISLDGVNTTVPGGWIDHNWKQLYIQVAYIVACSAYVFAMTALLVKVVDLVGLKLRITEAEERLGMDEIEIGEFATDEFELRREYMDAVVPTPGDDNKTGPLVAGDRHAVPDIHMRETSINGDQSESDGQAAMDEKHETAQN
;
A
#
# COMPACT_ATOMS: atom_id res chain seq x y z
N MET A 1 -2.20 1.47 -39.48
CA MET A 1 -3.62 1.06 -39.54
C MET A 1 -4.40 2.03 -38.67
N SER A 2 -5.28 2.80 -39.30
CA SER A 2 -6.02 3.93 -38.73
C SER A 2 -7.13 3.50 -37.75
N GLU A 3 -7.45 4.40 -36.83
CA GLU A 3 -8.48 4.35 -35.77
C GLU A 3 -9.94 4.17 -36.24
N GLU A 4 -10.19 3.85 -37.51
CA GLU A 4 -11.56 3.80 -38.08
C GLU A 4 -12.17 2.40 -38.23
N SER A 5 -11.53 1.34 -37.74
CA SER A 5 -12.04 -0.04 -37.94
C SER A 5 -12.78 -0.66 -36.74
N TYR A 6 -13.01 0.08 -35.65
CA TYR A 6 -13.75 -0.38 -34.47
C TYR A 6 -15.14 0.26 -34.28
N SER A 7 -15.65 1.02 -35.26
CA SER A 7 -16.88 1.82 -35.12
C SER A 7 -18.14 1.23 -35.79
N SER A 8 -18.17 -0.06 -36.14
CA SER A 8 -19.32 -0.65 -36.87
C SER A 8 -19.95 -1.91 -36.24
N ILE A 9 -19.87 -2.07 -34.92
CA ILE A 9 -20.85 -2.88 -34.18
C ILE A 9 -21.74 -1.94 -33.38
N THR A 10 -22.89 -1.67 -33.98
CA THR A 10 -23.98 -0.84 -33.45
C THR A 10 -24.33 -1.18 -32.00
N SER A 11 -24.34 -0.13 -31.21
CA SER A 11 -24.96 0.02 -29.90
C SER A 11 -26.31 -0.70 -29.80
N VAL A 12 -26.37 -1.74 -28.98
CA VAL A 12 -27.62 -2.16 -28.34
C VAL A 12 -27.31 -2.31 -26.86
N GLU A 13 -27.77 -1.34 -26.06
CA GLU A 13 -27.66 -1.36 -24.60
C GLU A 13 -28.25 -2.67 -24.07
N THR A 14 -27.38 -3.55 -23.58
CA THR A 14 -27.81 -4.80 -22.95
C THR A 14 -28.14 -4.50 -21.49
N VAL A 15 -29.35 -4.84 -21.05
CA VAL A 15 -29.87 -4.53 -19.70
C VAL A 15 -29.57 -5.65 -18.69
N GLY A 16 -29.24 -6.86 -19.16
CA GLY A 16 -28.89 -8.02 -18.32
C GLY A 16 -28.39 -9.24 -19.09
N VAL A 17 -27.85 -10.22 -18.37
CA VAL A 17 -27.54 -11.57 -18.86
C VAL A 17 -28.43 -12.56 -18.12
N LEU A 18 -29.13 -13.42 -18.84
CA LEU A 18 -29.93 -14.49 -18.26
C LEU A 18 -29.20 -15.83 -18.41
N LYS A 19 -28.92 -16.50 -17.30
CA LYS A 19 -28.44 -17.89 -17.26
C LYS A 19 -29.64 -18.82 -17.16
N VAL A 20 -29.78 -19.76 -18.09
CA VAL A 20 -30.82 -20.79 -18.11
C VAL A 20 -30.15 -22.14 -17.94
N ILE A 21 -30.50 -22.87 -16.89
CA ILE A 21 -30.04 -24.24 -16.67
C ILE A 21 -31.20 -25.18 -16.96
N VAL A 22 -31.12 -25.98 -18.02
CA VAL A 22 -32.17 -26.97 -18.33
C VAL A 22 -31.93 -28.20 -17.46
N GLN A 23 -32.90 -28.51 -16.61
CA GLN A 23 -32.85 -29.67 -15.70
C GLN A 23 -33.45 -30.90 -16.37
N SER A 24 -34.61 -30.74 -17.04
CA SER A 24 -35.28 -31.83 -17.75
C SER A 24 -36.30 -31.29 -18.76
N ALA A 25 -36.51 -32.00 -19.87
CA ALA A 25 -37.60 -31.72 -20.81
C ALA A 25 -38.45 -32.99 -21.02
N HIS A 26 -39.74 -32.90 -20.73
CA HIS A 26 -40.70 -33.98 -20.93
C HIS A 26 -41.64 -33.63 -22.09
N ILE A 27 -41.81 -34.54 -23.06
CA ILE A 27 -42.77 -34.38 -24.15
C ILE A 27 -43.80 -35.49 -24.05
N GLU A 28 -45.09 -35.12 -24.06
CA GLU A 28 -46.17 -36.09 -24.10
C GLU A 28 -46.15 -36.84 -25.45
N PRO A 29 -46.10 -38.19 -25.43
CA PRO A 29 -46.16 -38.96 -26.66
C PRO A 29 -47.53 -38.78 -27.31
N ASN A 30 -47.54 -38.37 -28.58
CA ASN A 30 -48.76 -38.42 -29.40
C ASN A 30 -49.26 -39.88 -29.43
N LEU A 31 -50.37 -40.16 -28.76
CA LEU A 31 -51.04 -41.46 -28.62
C LEU A 31 -51.54 -42.10 -29.95
N ARG A 32 -51.02 -41.68 -31.11
CA ARG A 32 -51.45 -42.16 -32.44
C ARG A 32 -50.45 -43.03 -33.20
N ARG A 33 -49.29 -43.40 -32.64
CA ARG A 33 -48.41 -44.40 -33.28
C ARG A 33 -47.81 -45.37 -32.27
N TRP A 34 -48.17 -46.64 -32.46
CA TRP A 34 -47.64 -47.81 -31.75
C TRP A 34 -46.12 -47.93 -31.86
N CYS A 35 -45.53 -48.47 -30.79
CA CYS A 35 -44.16 -48.95 -30.67
C CYS A 35 -43.04 -47.92 -30.87
N CYS A 36 -42.60 -47.25 -29.80
CA CYS A 36 -41.20 -47.08 -29.41
C CYS A 36 -41.09 -46.22 -28.14
N ARG A 37 -39.99 -46.43 -27.39
CA ARG A 37 -39.59 -45.86 -26.07
C ARG A 37 -39.92 -44.37 -25.83
N PRO A 38 -40.03 -43.93 -24.55
CA PRO A 38 -40.42 -42.57 -24.18
C PRO A 38 -39.55 -41.50 -24.89
N PRO A 39 -40.14 -40.37 -25.31
CA PRO A 39 -39.45 -39.37 -26.12
C PRO A 39 -38.52 -38.50 -25.25
N SER A 40 -37.22 -38.75 -25.32
CA SER A 40 -36.19 -37.79 -24.88
C SER A 40 -36.09 -36.67 -25.91
N ALA A 41 -36.62 -35.49 -25.57
CA ALA A 41 -36.60 -34.29 -26.41
C ALA A 41 -35.27 -33.55 -26.31
N PHE A 42 -34.82 -32.94 -27.40
CA PHE A 42 -33.55 -32.21 -27.45
C PHE A 42 -33.84 -30.73 -27.60
N VAL A 43 -33.41 -29.92 -26.63
CA VAL A 43 -33.72 -28.49 -26.59
C VAL A 43 -32.65 -27.73 -27.36
N ALA A 44 -33.03 -26.87 -28.31
CA ALA A 44 -32.10 -25.91 -28.92
C ALA A 44 -32.67 -24.51 -28.74
N VAL A 45 -32.11 -23.76 -27.79
CA VAL A 45 -32.58 -22.44 -27.42
C VAL A 45 -32.06 -21.40 -28.43
N GLN A 46 -32.95 -20.92 -29.29
CA GLN A 46 -32.65 -19.78 -30.17
C GLN A 46 -33.23 -18.50 -29.57
N ALA A 47 -32.41 -17.71 -28.88
CA ALA A 47 -32.69 -16.31 -28.64
C ALA A 47 -32.38 -15.52 -29.94
N THR A 48 -33.18 -14.50 -30.26
CA THR A 48 -33.04 -13.71 -31.50
C THR A 48 -31.79 -12.81 -31.48
N ALA A 49 -30.60 -13.42 -31.56
CA ALA A 49 -29.34 -12.87 -32.05
C ALA A 49 -28.41 -14.07 -32.39
N ARG A 50 -27.85 -14.09 -33.60
CA ARG A 50 -27.15 -15.25 -34.21
C ARG A 50 -26.07 -15.85 -33.30
N THR A 51 -26.21 -17.13 -32.94
CA THR A 51 -25.14 -18.00 -32.45
C THR A 51 -25.10 -19.30 -33.27
N LYS A 52 -23.91 -19.73 -33.70
CA LYS A 52 -23.70 -20.95 -34.49
C LYS A 52 -23.86 -22.17 -33.58
N ILE A 53 -24.68 -23.14 -34.02
CA ILE A 53 -24.77 -24.48 -33.42
C ILE A 53 -23.45 -25.21 -33.71
N GLN A 54 -22.77 -25.74 -32.67
CA GLN A 54 -21.63 -26.63 -32.88
C GLN A 54 -22.13 -28.01 -33.35
N PRO A 55 -21.55 -28.60 -34.41
CA PRO A 55 -21.84 -29.97 -34.81
C PRO A 55 -21.02 -30.96 -33.97
N GLU A 56 -21.63 -32.11 -33.66
CA GLU A 56 -21.08 -33.33 -33.02
C GLU A 56 -21.32 -33.52 -31.51
N THR A 57 -22.53 -33.95 -31.16
CA THR A 57 -22.83 -34.66 -29.90
C THR A 57 -23.61 -35.94 -30.22
N HIS A 58 -22.88 -37.04 -30.38
CA HIS A 58 -23.44 -38.32 -30.80
C HIS A 58 -24.15 -39.10 -29.68
N ASP A 59 -24.03 -38.69 -28.42
CA ASP A 59 -24.75 -39.26 -27.28
C ASP A 59 -24.62 -38.33 -26.06
N PRO A 60 -25.65 -37.53 -25.69
CA PRO A 60 -25.50 -36.62 -24.56
C PRO A 60 -26.40 -36.99 -23.39
N SER A 61 -25.76 -37.34 -22.27
CA SER A 61 -26.34 -37.33 -20.93
C SER A 61 -26.44 -35.88 -20.43
N TRP A 62 -27.47 -35.14 -20.84
CA TRP A 62 -27.67 -33.74 -20.45
C TRP A 62 -28.37 -33.60 -19.09
N LEU A 63 -27.61 -33.79 -18.01
CA LEU A 63 -27.91 -33.13 -16.74
C LEU A 63 -27.21 -31.75 -16.78
N GLU A 64 -27.98 -30.66 -16.61
CA GLU A 64 -27.45 -29.30 -16.36
C GLU A 64 -26.87 -28.51 -17.56
N GLU A 65 -27.45 -28.61 -18.76
CA GLU A 65 -27.07 -27.69 -19.85
C GLU A 65 -27.34 -26.23 -19.46
N THR A 66 -26.29 -25.40 -19.53
CA THR A 66 -26.32 -23.99 -19.16
C THR A 66 -26.23 -23.10 -20.40
N PHE A 67 -27.23 -22.24 -20.60
CA PHE A 67 -27.27 -21.23 -21.66
C PHE A 67 -27.15 -19.83 -21.08
N TYR A 68 -26.47 -18.92 -21.79
CA TYR A 68 -26.39 -17.50 -21.45
C TYR A 68 -27.06 -16.66 -22.55
N ILE A 69 -28.06 -15.88 -22.19
CA ILE A 69 -28.87 -15.07 -23.10
C ILE A 69 -28.70 -13.60 -22.76
N LEU A 70 -28.31 -12.78 -23.74
CA LEU A 70 -28.26 -11.33 -23.58
C LEU A 70 -29.67 -10.74 -23.63
N ILE A 71 -30.05 -9.99 -22.60
CA ILE A 71 -31.37 -9.36 -22.46
C ILE A 71 -31.26 -7.88 -22.77
N LYS A 72 -32.07 -7.42 -23.73
CA LYS A 72 -32.07 -6.04 -24.24
C LYS A 72 -33.13 -5.16 -23.58
N SER A 73 -34.09 -5.76 -22.87
CA SER A 73 -35.11 -5.04 -22.08
C SER A 73 -35.58 -5.91 -20.92
N ALA A 74 -35.79 -5.29 -19.74
CA ALA A 74 -36.36 -5.96 -18.56
C ALA A 74 -37.86 -6.32 -18.71
N LYS A 75 -38.47 -6.04 -19.86
CA LYS A 75 -39.83 -6.51 -20.22
C LYS A 75 -39.81 -7.43 -21.45
N GLN A 76 -38.63 -7.91 -21.85
CA GLN A 76 -38.49 -8.77 -23.02
C GLN A 76 -38.97 -10.19 -22.69
N ASP A 77 -39.89 -10.69 -23.50
CA ASP A 77 -40.28 -12.11 -23.46
C ASP A 77 -39.19 -12.94 -24.14
N VAL A 78 -38.71 -13.97 -23.43
CA VAL A 78 -37.70 -14.90 -23.91
C VAL A 78 -38.39 -16.19 -24.33
N GLN A 79 -38.07 -16.66 -25.53
CA GLN A 79 -38.63 -17.89 -26.11
C GLN A 79 -37.55 -18.97 -26.23
N LEU A 80 -37.78 -20.11 -25.60
CA LEU A 80 -36.97 -21.31 -25.71
C LEU A 80 -37.62 -22.26 -26.72
N GLN A 81 -36.92 -22.59 -27.80
CA GLN A 81 -37.41 -23.51 -28.82
C GLN A 81 -36.97 -24.95 -28.51
N VAL A 82 -37.89 -25.90 -28.65
CA VAL A 82 -37.63 -27.32 -28.36
C VAL A 82 -37.71 -28.12 -29.66
N TYR A 83 -36.70 -28.93 -29.96
CA TYR A 83 -36.58 -29.70 -31.19
C TYR A 83 -36.65 -31.22 -30.93
N ASP A 84 -37.01 -31.98 -31.96
CA ASP A 84 -37.08 -33.45 -31.92
C ASP A 84 -35.82 -34.03 -32.56
N ALA A 85 -34.94 -34.71 -31.81
CA ALA A 85 -33.72 -35.29 -32.38
C ALA A 85 -33.81 -36.79 -32.72
N ARG A 86 -35.01 -37.32 -32.97
CA ARG A 86 -35.13 -38.69 -33.52
C ARG A 86 -34.31 -38.80 -34.83
N ARG A 87 -33.58 -39.92 -34.99
CA ARG A 87 -32.57 -40.19 -36.04
C ARG A 87 -32.95 -39.83 -37.49
N HIS A 88 -34.22 -39.64 -37.82
CA HIS A 88 -34.71 -39.34 -39.18
C HIS A 88 -35.31 -37.94 -39.39
N ARG A 89 -35.42 -37.07 -38.37
CA ARG A 89 -35.95 -35.69 -38.51
C ARG A 89 -35.32 -34.74 -37.50
N ARG A 90 -34.01 -34.48 -37.63
CA ARG A 90 -33.20 -33.75 -36.64
C ARG A 90 -33.51 -32.25 -36.48
N ASP A 91 -34.40 -31.68 -37.29
CA ASP A 91 -34.63 -30.21 -37.34
C ASP A 91 -36.09 -29.79 -37.12
N LYS A 92 -36.96 -30.69 -36.64
CA LYS A 92 -38.38 -30.35 -36.49
C LYS A 92 -38.65 -29.69 -35.14
N LEU A 93 -38.98 -28.39 -35.18
CA LEU A 93 -39.50 -27.65 -34.02
C LEU A 93 -40.77 -28.32 -33.46
N VAL A 94 -40.71 -28.73 -32.19
CA VAL A 94 -41.83 -29.37 -31.48
C VAL A 94 -42.74 -28.32 -30.86
N GLY A 95 -42.15 -27.33 -30.19
CA GLY A 95 -42.88 -26.27 -29.52
C GLY A 95 -41.96 -25.21 -28.95
N THR A 96 -42.55 -24.23 -28.30
CA THR A 96 -41.85 -23.09 -27.70
C THR A 96 -42.35 -22.91 -26.27
N ALA A 97 -41.41 -22.79 -25.34
CA ALA A 97 -41.65 -22.39 -23.97
C ALA A 97 -41.27 -20.90 -23.85
N SER A 98 -42.15 -20.09 -23.26
CA SER A 98 -41.96 -18.64 -23.18
C SER A 98 -42.09 -18.16 -21.74
N PHE A 99 -41.29 -17.18 -21.36
CA PHE A 99 -41.40 -16.50 -20.06
C PHE A 99 -40.95 -15.04 -20.17
N SER A 100 -41.37 -14.21 -19.23
CA SER A 100 -40.99 -12.80 -19.16
C SER A 100 -39.93 -12.59 -18.07
N VAL A 101 -38.93 -11.74 -18.35
CA VAL A 101 -37.83 -11.46 -17.44
C VAL A 101 -38.27 -10.41 -16.39
N GLY A 102 -39.03 -10.82 -15.38
CA GLY A 102 -39.42 -9.97 -14.25
C GLY A 102 -38.28 -9.71 -13.25
N GLY A 103 -38.31 -8.59 -12.53
CA GLY A 103 -37.24 -8.13 -11.64
C GLY A 103 -36.74 -9.18 -10.63
N GLY A 104 -35.44 -9.44 -10.64
CA GLY A 104 -34.75 -10.29 -9.66
C GLY A 104 -34.96 -11.80 -9.83
N LEU A 105 -35.21 -12.28 -11.05
CA LEU A 105 -35.51 -13.69 -11.32
C LEU A 105 -34.36 -14.64 -10.90
N GLN A 106 -34.55 -15.37 -9.80
CA GLN A 106 -33.85 -16.61 -9.44
C GLN A 106 -34.92 -17.64 -9.09
N VAL A 107 -35.41 -18.37 -10.10
CA VAL A 107 -36.56 -19.27 -9.94
C VAL A 107 -36.32 -20.58 -10.68
N ASP A 108 -36.59 -21.69 -10.00
CA ASP A 108 -36.81 -22.98 -10.64
C ASP A 108 -38.25 -23.03 -11.14
N THR A 109 -38.44 -23.19 -12.45
CA THR A 109 -39.76 -23.13 -13.07
C THR A 109 -39.99 -24.28 -14.04
N GLN A 110 -41.24 -24.73 -14.09
CA GLN A 110 -41.73 -25.64 -15.11
C GLN A 110 -42.53 -24.83 -16.14
N LEU A 111 -42.03 -24.81 -17.37
CA LEU A 111 -42.62 -24.08 -18.47
C LEU A 111 -43.36 -25.03 -19.43
N PRO A 112 -44.62 -24.76 -19.78
CA PRO A 112 -45.33 -25.58 -20.75
C PRO A 112 -44.75 -25.39 -22.16
N ILE A 113 -44.50 -26.49 -22.86
CA ILE A 113 -44.06 -26.51 -24.25
C ILE A 113 -45.29 -26.43 -25.15
N LEU A 114 -45.50 -25.29 -25.82
CA LEU A 114 -46.67 -25.06 -26.66
C LEU A 114 -46.35 -25.21 -28.15
N LYS A 115 -47.24 -25.86 -28.90
CA LYS A 115 -47.09 -26.01 -30.35
C LYS A 115 -47.40 -24.70 -31.08
N LYS A 116 -46.40 -24.15 -31.79
CA LYS A 116 -46.41 -22.81 -32.40
C LYS A 116 -47.64 -22.42 -33.25
N ARG A 117 -48.30 -23.38 -33.91
CA ARG A 117 -49.48 -23.12 -34.77
C ARG A 117 -50.84 -23.34 -34.10
N THR A 118 -50.91 -24.14 -33.04
CA THR A 118 -52.19 -24.59 -32.46
C THR A 118 -52.34 -24.27 -30.98
N GLY A 119 -51.28 -23.79 -30.31
CA GLY A 119 -51.30 -23.51 -28.87
C GLY A 119 -51.48 -24.75 -27.99
N GLN A 120 -51.49 -25.95 -28.58
CA GLN A 120 -51.66 -27.20 -27.86
C GLN A 120 -50.42 -27.49 -27.01
N MET A 121 -50.65 -27.86 -25.75
CA MET A 121 -49.61 -28.32 -24.84
C MET A 121 -49.02 -29.64 -25.34
N MET A 122 -47.68 -29.71 -25.42
CA MET A 122 -46.94 -30.85 -25.93
C MET A 122 -46.09 -31.53 -24.85
N GLY A 123 -46.04 -30.96 -23.64
CA GLY A 123 -45.21 -31.39 -22.52
C GLY A 123 -44.64 -30.21 -21.76
N ASP A 124 -43.66 -30.46 -20.89
CA ASP A 124 -43.14 -29.50 -19.92
C ASP A 124 -41.61 -29.44 -19.92
N LEU A 125 -41.06 -28.25 -19.69
CA LEU A 125 -39.63 -27.97 -19.61
C LEU A 125 -39.31 -27.47 -18.19
N SER A 126 -38.51 -28.23 -17.43
CA SER A 126 -37.98 -27.80 -16.14
C SER A 126 -36.64 -27.10 -16.32
N CYS A 127 -36.55 -25.86 -15.86
CA CYS A 127 -35.31 -25.08 -15.93
C CYS A 127 -35.15 -24.13 -14.73
N SER A 128 -33.89 -23.94 -14.31
CA SER A 128 -33.50 -22.88 -13.38
C SER A 128 -33.13 -21.63 -14.15
N LEU A 129 -33.75 -20.50 -13.82
CA LEU A 129 -33.53 -19.20 -14.46
C LEU A 129 -32.84 -18.24 -13.49
N PHE A 130 -31.69 -17.69 -13.87
CA PHE A 130 -30.96 -16.69 -13.09
C PHE A 130 -30.72 -15.43 -13.94
N TYR A 131 -31.32 -14.32 -13.57
CA TYR A 131 -31.14 -13.04 -14.25
C TYR A 131 -30.10 -12.15 -13.56
N TYR A 132 -29.06 -11.75 -14.31
CA TYR A 132 -28.00 -10.87 -13.87
C TYR A 132 -28.14 -9.51 -14.56
N PRO A 133 -28.74 -8.49 -13.92
CA PRO A 133 -28.89 -7.17 -14.52
C PRO A 133 -27.52 -6.50 -14.74
N VAL A 134 -27.28 -6.01 -15.96
CA VAL A 134 -26.05 -5.32 -16.37
C VAL A 134 -25.87 -4.03 -15.56
N ASN A 135 -26.95 -3.39 -15.12
CA ASN A 135 -26.92 -2.12 -14.40
C ASN A 135 -26.59 -2.22 -12.89
N ALA A 136 -26.65 -3.39 -12.26
CA ALA A 136 -26.28 -3.54 -10.84
C ALA A 136 -24.84 -4.08 -10.66
N GLY A 137 -24.39 -4.97 -11.56
CA GLY A 137 -23.05 -5.57 -11.49
C GLY A 137 -21.94 -4.68 -12.06
N HIS A 138 -22.15 -4.02 -13.20
CA HIS A 138 -21.11 -3.17 -13.82
C HIS A 138 -20.96 -1.80 -13.16
N SER A 139 -22.02 -1.24 -12.60
CA SER A 139 -21.95 0.01 -11.82
C SER A 139 -21.20 -0.21 -10.51
N ALA A 140 -21.53 -1.27 -9.76
CA ALA A 140 -20.83 -1.64 -8.54
C ALA A 140 -19.36 -2.00 -8.80
N CYS A 141 -19.07 -2.77 -9.85
CA CYS A 141 -17.69 -3.08 -10.25
C CYS A 141 -16.90 -1.82 -10.62
N ARG A 142 -17.46 -0.96 -11.49
CA ARG A 142 -16.82 0.33 -11.86
C ARG A 142 -16.62 1.24 -10.65
N GLN A 143 -17.59 1.29 -9.73
CA GLN A 143 -17.49 2.11 -8.53
C GLN A 143 -16.37 1.62 -7.61
N LYS A 144 -16.29 0.31 -7.35
CA LYS A 144 -15.21 -0.27 -6.54
C LYS A 144 -13.84 -0.07 -7.18
N GLN A 145 -13.74 -0.22 -8.51
CA GLN A 145 -12.50 0.03 -9.25
C GLN A 145 -12.09 1.51 -9.20
N LEU A 146 -13.03 2.44 -9.40
CA LEU A 146 -12.78 3.87 -9.33
C LEU A 146 -12.31 4.29 -7.95
N GLU A 147 -12.96 3.79 -6.90
CA GLU A 147 -12.56 4.07 -5.52
C GLU A 147 -11.17 3.52 -5.21
N THR A 148 -10.91 2.25 -5.52
CA THR A 148 -9.60 1.63 -5.25
C THR A 148 -8.47 2.34 -6.01
N LYS A 149 -8.73 2.75 -7.26
CA LYS A 149 -7.79 3.55 -8.05
C LYS A 149 -7.54 4.91 -7.41
N THR A 150 -8.61 5.60 -7.00
CA THR A 150 -8.51 6.92 -6.36
C THR A 150 -7.76 6.83 -5.03
N ALA A 151 -8.08 5.82 -4.22
CA ALA A 151 -7.40 5.50 -2.98
C ALA A 151 -5.90 5.24 -3.21
N GLY A 152 -5.53 4.46 -4.23
CA GLY A 152 -4.11 4.25 -4.57
C GLY A 152 -3.39 5.55 -4.91
N VAL A 153 -4.01 6.46 -5.67
CA VAL A 153 -3.43 7.78 -5.96
C VAL A 153 -3.29 8.64 -4.69
N LEU A 154 -4.22 8.54 -3.74
CA LEU A 154 -4.11 9.21 -2.44
C LEU A 154 -2.94 8.64 -1.62
N VAL A 155 -2.74 7.32 -1.62
CA VAL A 155 -1.62 6.68 -0.91
C VAL A 155 -0.27 7.06 -1.54
N LEU A 156 -0.19 7.11 -2.88
CA LEU A 156 1.00 7.62 -3.58
C LEU A 156 1.42 9.00 -3.08
N PHE A 157 0.44 9.87 -2.79
CA PHE A 157 0.69 11.22 -2.30
C PHE A 157 1.23 11.27 -0.86
N MET A 158 1.17 10.17 -0.11
CA MET A 158 1.79 10.08 1.23
C MET A 158 3.33 10.07 1.15
N VAL A 159 3.92 9.51 0.09
CA VAL A 159 5.38 9.46 -0.09
C VAL A 159 6.02 10.85 -0.07
N PRO A 160 5.57 11.84 -0.87
CA PRO A 160 6.08 13.21 -0.74
C PRO A 160 5.70 13.86 0.59
N GLY A 161 4.58 13.47 1.21
CA GLY A 161 4.23 13.88 2.57
C GLY A 161 5.29 13.49 3.61
N LEU A 162 5.78 12.24 3.56
CA LEU A 162 6.88 11.75 4.39
C LEU A 162 8.19 12.49 4.10
N ALA A 163 8.50 12.76 2.82
CA ALA A 163 9.67 13.53 2.44
C ALA A 163 9.68 14.92 3.12
N PHE A 164 8.56 15.65 3.07
CA PHE A 164 8.44 16.96 3.73
C PHE A 164 8.43 16.86 5.25
N LEU A 165 7.75 15.86 5.83
CA LEU A 165 7.70 15.65 7.27
C LEU A 165 9.11 15.40 7.83
N TYR A 166 9.83 14.43 7.26
CA TYR A 166 11.17 14.05 7.72
C TYR A 166 12.22 15.08 7.41
N SER A 167 12.16 15.72 6.25
CA SER A 167 12.99 16.87 5.96
C SER A 167 12.78 17.92 7.06
N GLY A 168 11.53 18.34 7.32
CA GLY A 168 11.16 19.33 8.34
C GLY A 168 11.67 19.02 9.75
N LEU A 169 11.60 17.75 10.15
CA LEU A 169 12.08 17.26 11.46
C LEU A 169 13.61 17.18 11.54
N SER A 170 14.29 16.91 10.42
CA SER A 170 15.75 16.84 10.36
C SER A 170 16.43 18.20 10.48
N ARG A 171 17.75 18.21 10.67
CA ARG A 171 18.55 19.44 10.64
C ARG A 171 18.76 19.92 9.22
N ARG A 172 18.94 21.23 9.10
CA ARG A 172 19.06 21.95 7.81
C ARG A 172 20.12 21.37 6.87
N LYS A 173 21.25 20.90 7.42
CA LYS A 173 22.39 20.34 6.66
C LYS A 173 22.15 18.93 6.08
N SER A 174 20.97 18.35 6.32
CA SER A 174 20.62 17.00 5.88
C SER A 174 19.17 16.91 5.40
N ALA A 175 18.54 18.07 5.18
CA ALA A 175 17.12 18.16 4.86
C ALA A 175 16.84 17.70 3.43
N LEU A 176 17.73 18.01 2.47
CA LEU A 176 17.58 17.60 1.08
C LEU A 176 17.88 16.12 0.89
N SER A 177 18.87 15.59 1.61
CA SER A 177 19.26 14.18 1.55
C SER A 177 18.12 13.24 1.93
N LEU A 178 17.26 13.63 2.89
CA LEU A 178 16.07 12.86 3.26
C LEU A 178 14.97 12.91 2.19
N ILE A 179 14.77 14.07 1.55
CA ILE A 179 13.84 14.18 0.41
C ILE A 179 14.29 13.27 -0.72
N TRP A 180 15.59 13.29 -1.03
CA TRP A 180 16.19 12.42 -2.03
C TRP A 180 16.02 10.96 -1.64
N ALA A 181 16.40 10.58 -0.41
CA ALA A 181 16.33 9.20 0.06
C ALA A 181 14.91 8.62 -0.02
N VAL A 182 13.90 9.40 0.39
CA VAL A 182 12.49 9.00 0.28
C VAL A 182 12.07 8.85 -1.20
N SER A 183 12.46 9.79 -2.06
CA SER A 183 12.14 9.75 -3.50
C SER A 183 12.81 8.58 -4.22
N GLY A 184 14.09 8.33 -3.92
CA GLY A 184 14.84 7.20 -4.43
C GLY A 184 14.28 5.86 -3.95
N ALA A 185 13.96 5.75 -2.66
CA ALA A 185 13.34 4.55 -2.09
C ALA A 185 12.00 4.23 -2.74
N ASN A 186 11.21 5.24 -3.08
CA ASN A 186 9.98 5.09 -3.85
C ASN A 186 10.24 4.47 -5.23
N ALA A 187 11.17 5.02 -6.01
CA ALA A 187 11.52 4.50 -7.33
C ALA A 187 12.04 3.04 -7.26
N VAL A 188 12.89 2.74 -6.28
CA VAL A 188 13.41 1.38 -6.04
C VAL A 188 12.29 0.42 -5.66
N THR A 189 11.34 0.86 -4.83
CA THR A 189 10.22 0.02 -4.37
C THR A 189 9.25 -0.28 -5.52
N ILE A 190 8.94 0.70 -6.37
CA ILE A 190 8.14 0.48 -7.59
C ILE A 190 8.79 -0.59 -8.48
N PHE A 191 10.10 -0.48 -8.70
CA PHE A 191 10.84 -1.47 -9.48
C PHE A 191 10.84 -2.85 -8.80
N GLN A 192 11.14 -2.92 -7.50
CA GLN A 192 11.16 -4.17 -6.74
C GLN A 192 9.78 -4.86 -6.79
N TRP A 193 8.71 -4.08 -6.66
CA TRP A 193 7.34 -4.57 -6.65
C TRP A 193 6.95 -5.20 -7.99
N PHE A 194 7.27 -4.49 -9.08
CA PHE A 194 7.13 -5.00 -10.45
C PHE A 194 7.97 -6.25 -10.67
N PHE A 195 9.23 -6.24 -10.23
CA PHE A 195 10.19 -7.32 -10.49
C PHE A 195 9.74 -8.64 -9.86
N TRP A 196 9.52 -8.66 -8.53
CA TRP A 196 8.97 -9.84 -7.85
C TRP A 196 8.16 -9.55 -6.59
N GLY A 197 8.15 -8.32 -6.08
CA GLY A 197 7.56 -8.00 -4.78
C GLY A 197 6.07 -8.36 -4.70
N TYR A 198 5.31 -8.04 -5.75
CA TYR A 198 3.89 -8.42 -5.83
C TYR A 198 3.70 -9.94 -5.74
N SER A 199 4.52 -10.71 -6.47
CA SER A 199 4.46 -12.16 -6.49
C SER A 199 4.80 -12.77 -5.12
N LEU A 200 5.81 -12.23 -4.45
CA LEU A 200 6.24 -12.67 -3.12
C LEU A 200 5.24 -12.31 -2.01
N ALA A 201 4.46 -11.25 -2.16
CA ALA A 201 3.42 -10.92 -1.18
C ALA A 201 2.10 -11.67 -1.46
N PHE A 202 1.67 -11.71 -2.73
CA PHE A 202 0.28 -11.99 -3.09
C PHE A 202 0.06 -13.13 -4.09
N SER A 203 1.08 -13.91 -4.46
CA SER A 203 0.85 -15.01 -5.40
C SER A 203 -0.14 -16.03 -4.84
N SER A 204 -1.27 -16.21 -5.55
CA SER A 204 -2.35 -17.14 -5.19
C SER A 204 -1.93 -18.62 -5.15
N SER A 205 -0.81 -18.95 -5.79
CA SER A 205 -0.33 -20.34 -5.89
C SER A 205 0.58 -20.78 -4.75
N ALA A 206 1.03 -19.86 -3.89
CA ALA A 206 1.87 -20.20 -2.75
C ALA A 206 1.03 -20.71 -1.58
N THR A 207 1.40 -21.86 -1.01
CA THR A 207 0.64 -22.53 0.06
C THR A 207 1.36 -22.57 1.41
N ASN A 208 2.64 -22.16 1.47
CA ASN A 208 3.45 -22.24 2.69
C ASN A 208 3.02 -21.26 3.81
N GLY A 209 2.23 -20.24 3.47
CA GLY A 209 1.68 -19.26 4.41
C GLY A 209 2.67 -18.26 5.02
N PHE A 210 3.93 -18.30 4.60
CA PHE A 210 5.00 -17.42 5.06
C PHE A 210 5.46 -16.42 3.99
N ILE A 211 5.66 -16.86 2.75
CA ILE A 211 6.03 -16.02 1.61
C ILE A 211 5.43 -16.59 0.32
N GLY A 212 5.13 -15.72 -0.63
CA GLY A 212 4.72 -16.06 -1.99
C GLY A 212 5.79 -16.80 -2.79
N ASN A 213 5.50 -17.06 -4.07
CA ASN A 213 6.45 -17.65 -5.01
C ASN A 213 6.65 -16.70 -6.20
N LEU A 214 7.38 -17.11 -7.23
CA LEU A 214 7.71 -16.26 -8.39
C LEU A 214 6.77 -16.45 -9.60
N LYS A 215 5.55 -16.98 -9.41
CA LYS A 215 4.60 -17.21 -10.51
C LYS A 215 4.22 -15.91 -11.25
N ASN A 216 4.15 -14.80 -10.52
CA ASN A 216 3.78 -13.48 -11.02
C ASN A 216 4.99 -12.55 -11.18
N PHE A 217 6.20 -13.10 -11.38
CA PHE A 217 7.42 -12.33 -11.67
C PHE A 217 7.22 -11.37 -12.85
N GLY A 218 7.66 -10.11 -12.71
CA GLY A 218 7.46 -9.07 -13.73
C GLY A 218 5.98 -8.73 -13.97
N LEU A 219 5.12 -8.90 -12.95
CA LEU A 219 3.64 -8.86 -13.07
C LEU A 219 3.08 -9.79 -14.16
N ARG A 220 3.80 -10.86 -14.50
CA ARG A 220 3.35 -11.83 -15.50
C ARG A 220 2.05 -12.49 -15.00
N ARG A 221 1.05 -12.56 -15.89
CA ARG A 221 -0.29 -13.11 -15.58
C ARG A 221 -1.06 -12.31 -14.52
N VAL A 222 -0.73 -11.04 -14.32
CA VAL A 222 -1.46 -10.11 -13.45
C VAL A 222 -2.17 -9.09 -14.33
N LEU A 223 -3.48 -9.27 -14.56
CA LEU A 223 -4.29 -8.38 -15.40
C LEU A 223 -5.72 -8.25 -14.83
N GLY A 224 -6.71 -8.78 -15.56
CA GLY A 224 -8.14 -8.65 -15.28
C GLY A 224 -8.71 -9.71 -14.35
N GLU A 225 -7.89 -10.67 -13.91
CA GLU A 225 -8.32 -11.73 -13.01
C GLU A 225 -8.77 -11.16 -11.65
N PRO A 226 -9.65 -11.85 -10.91
CA PRO A 226 -10.08 -11.41 -9.59
C PRO A 226 -8.91 -11.27 -8.60
N SER A 227 -8.84 -10.15 -7.89
CA SER A 227 -7.80 -9.92 -6.89
C SER A 227 -7.99 -10.77 -5.61
N PRO A 228 -6.92 -11.02 -4.83
CA PRO A 228 -7.03 -11.68 -3.52
C PRO A 228 -7.89 -10.94 -2.49
N GLY A 229 -7.95 -9.61 -2.57
CA GLY A 229 -8.71 -8.78 -1.61
C GLY A 229 -10.20 -8.66 -1.94
N SER A 230 -10.58 -8.75 -3.22
CA SER A 230 -11.97 -8.65 -3.65
C SER A 230 -12.16 -9.22 -5.06
N PRO A 231 -13.19 -10.04 -5.30
CA PRO A 231 -13.45 -10.59 -6.63
C PRO A 231 -13.95 -9.54 -7.64
N LEU A 232 -14.28 -8.34 -7.17
CA LEU A 232 -14.79 -7.22 -7.98
C LEU A 232 -13.67 -6.26 -8.42
N ILE A 233 -12.44 -6.49 -7.97
CA ILE A 233 -11.27 -5.67 -8.29
C ILE A 233 -10.32 -6.51 -9.15
N PRO A 234 -9.87 -5.99 -10.31
CA PRO A 234 -8.84 -6.63 -11.12
C PRO A 234 -7.53 -6.78 -10.35
N GLU A 235 -6.85 -7.90 -10.52
CA GLU A 235 -5.59 -8.23 -9.85
C GLU A 235 -4.52 -7.15 -10.09
N LEU A 236 -4.45 -6.57 -11.30
CA LEU A 236 -3.52 -5.47 -11.60
C LEU A 236 -3.83 -4.19 -10.81
N LEU A 237 -5.11 -3.86 -10.61
CA LEU A 237 -5.49 -2.69 -9.81
C LEU A 237 -5.18 -2.91 -8.33
N TYR A 238 -5.40 -4.12 -7.83
CA TYR A 238 -4.99 -4.49 -6.47
C TYR A 238 -3.46 -4.47 -6.32
N ALA A 239 -2.71 -4.93 -7.32
CA ALA A 239 -1.25 -4.85 -7.34
C ALA A 239 -0.74 -3.40 -7.28
N PHE A 240 -1.38 -2.49 -8.00
CA PHE A 240 -1.09 -1.05 -7.92
C PHE A 240 -1.39 -0.51 -6.53
N PHE A 241 -2.59 -0.75 -5.98
CA PHE A 241 -2.97 -0.26 -4.65
C PHE A 241 -1.99 -0.74 -3.57
N GLN A 242 -1.65 -2.03 -3.56
CA GLN A 242 -0.73 -2.60 -2.58
C GLN A 242 0.73 -2.16 -2.76
N MET A 243 1.15 -1.83 -4.00
CA MET A 243 2.48 -1.24 -4.26
C MET A 243 2.67 0.04 -3.45
N GLU A 244 1.64 0.87 -3.38
CA GLU A 244 1.71 2.16 -2.70
C GLU A 244 1.93 1.99 -1.18
N PHE A 245 1.41 0.92 -0.57
CA PHE A 245 1.69 0.58 0.83
C PHE A 245 3.17 0.21 1.01
N ALA A 246 3.74 -0.55 0.06
CA ALA A 246 5.16 -0.88 0.07
C ALA A 246 6.02 0.39 -0.06
N CYS A 247 5.66 1.30 -0.97
CA CYS A 247 6.33 2.58 -1.17
C CYS A 247 6.29 3.45 0.07
N VAL A 248 5.14 3.58 0.73
CA VAL A 248 4.99 4.31 2.00
C VAL A 248 5.84 3.66 3.10
N THR A 249 5.85 2.34 3.20
CA THR A 249 6.67 1.63 4.19
C THR A 249 8.16 1.87 3.99
N ALA A 250 8.62 1.82 2.72
CA ALA A 250 10.00 2.13 2.36
C ALA A 250 10.36 3.58 2.69
N ALA A 251 9.45 4.52 2.41
CA ALA A 251 9.62 5.93 2.72
C ALA A 251 9.75 6.17 4.23
N ILE A 252 8.92 5.50 5.06
CA ILE A 252 9.05 5.56 6.53
C ILE A 252 10.42 5.02 6.96
N LEU A 253 10.82 3.85 6.44
CA LEU A 253 12.11 3.24 6.78
C LEU A 253 13.31 4.16 6.51
N MET A 254 13.26 5.00 5.46
CA MET A 254 14.31 5.98 5.16
C MET A 254 14.49 7.04 6.25
N GLY A 255 13.50 7.27 7.11
CA GLY A 255 13.71 8.10 8.30
C GLY A 255 14.79 7.56 9.25
N GLY A 256 15.04 6.25 9.25
CA GLY A 256 16.04 5.60 10.10
C GLY A 256 17.51 5.87 9.68
N ILE A 257 17.74 6.33 8.44
CA ILE A 257 19.08 6.74 7.98
C ILE A 257 19.40 8.21 8.23
N ALA A 258 18.48 8.97 8.85
CA ALA A 258 18.61 10.42 8.98
C ALA A 258 19.99 10.86 9.51
N GLU A 259 20.60 11.79 8.76
CA GLU A 259 21.86 12.49 9.06
C GLU A 259 23.14 11.66 9.02
N ARG A 260 23.07 10.33 8.80
CA ARG A 260 24.28 9.47 8.91
C ARG A 260 24.31 8.25 7.99
N GLY A 261 23.25 7.97 7.24
CA GLY A 261 23.23 6.85 6.30
C GLY A 261 23.47 7.31 4.88
N ARG A 262 24.34 6.59 4.16
CA ARG A 262 24.65 6.82 2.75
C ARG A 262 23.46 6.46 1.87
N VAL A 263 23.27 7.23 0.83
CA VAL A 263 22.06 7.20 0.01
C VAL A 263 22.03 5.96 -0.89
N PHE A 264 23.12 5.70 -1.62
CA PHE A 264 23.19 4.54 -2.52
C PHE A 264 23.08 3.19 -1.78
N PRO A 265 23.83 2.93 -0.68
CA PRO A 265 23.64 1.72 0.11
C PRO A 265 22.23 1.59 0.70
N ALA A 266 21.56 2.69 1.05
CA ALA A 266 20.18 2.68 1.50
C ALA A 266 19.20 2.22 0.39
N MET A 267 19.48 2.54 -0.88
CA MET A 267 18.67 2.05 -2.02
C MET A 267 18.80 0.53 -2.18
N VAL A 268 20.02 0.00 -2.09
CA VAL A 268 20.25 -1.45 -2.13
C VAL A 268 19.58 -2.14 -0.95
N LEU A 269 19.72 -1.58 0.26
CA LEU A 269 19.04 -2.06 1.46
C LEU A 269 17.52 -2.06 1.25
N THR A 270 16.94 -1.00 0.68
CA THR A 270 15.50 -0.90 0.43
C THR A 270 15.01 -2.04 -0.46
N PHE A 271 15.70 -2.33 -1.58
CA PHE A 271 15.34 -3.43 -2.47
C PHE A 271 15.34 -4.80 -1.74
N LEU A 272 16.38 -5.06 -0.95
CA LEU A 272 16.51 -6.30 -0.17
C LEU A 272 15.47 -6.37 0.97
N TRP A 273 15.23 -5.24 1.64
CA TRP A 273 14.32 -5.15 2.77
C TRP A 273 12.87 -5.35 2.33
N ILE A 274 12.45 -4.73 1.22
CA ILE A 274 11.10 -4.99 0.69
C ILE A 274 10.96 -6.47 0.31
N THR A 275 11.99 -7.08 -0.25
CA THR A 275 11.98 -8.50 -0.64
C THR A 275 11.88 -9.47 0.54
N LEU A 276 12.67 -9.24 1.60
CA LEU A 276 12.86 -10.22 2.68
C LEU A 276 12.15 -9.86 3.98
N VAL A 277 11.68 -8.62 4.14
CA VAL A 277 10.97 -8.16 5.35
C VAL A 277 9.53 -7.82 5.00
N TYR A 278 9.32 -6.85 4.10
CA TYR A 278 7.96 -6.39 3.76
C TYR A 278 7.12 -7.48 3.11
N CYS A 279 7.59 -8.11 2.04
CA CYS A 279 6.82 -9.13 1.30
C CYS A 279 6.38 -10.31 2.20
N PRO A 280 7.23 -10.88 3.08
CA PRO A 280 6.78 -11.88 4.04
C PRO A 280 5.71 -11.37 4.99
N VAL A 281 5.92 -10.22 5.65
CA VAL A 281 4.95 -9.71 6.65
C VAL A 281 3.61 -9.35 5.98
N ALA A 282 3.64 -8.76 4.78
CA ALA A 282 2.46 -8.54 3.95
C ALA A 282 1.75 -9.85 3.57
N CYS A 283 2.53 -10.89 3.22
CA CYS A 283 1.99 -12.22 2.93
C CYS A 283 1.27 -12.81 4.15
N TRP A 284 1.82 -12.65 5.36
CA TRP A 284 1.21 -13.19 6.58
C TRP A 284 -0.18 -12.61 6.81
N ALA A 285 -0.30 -11.29 6.70
CA ALA A 285 -1.49 -10.52 7.06
C ALA A 285 -2.57 -10.56 5.97
N TRP A 286 -2.17 -10.43 4.71
CA TRP A 286 -3.10 -10.09 3.62
C TRP A 286 -3.19 -11.13 2.51
N SER A 287 -2.26 -12.09 2.44
CA SER A 287 -2.45 -13.22 1.54
C SER A 287 -3.51 -14.15 2.12
N THR A 288 -4.42 -14.64 1.27
CA THR A 288 -5.42 -15.65 1.67
C THR A 288 -4.79 -16.94 2.20
N ASN A 289 -3.52 -17.20 1.83
CA ASN A 289 -2.76 -18.32 2.35
C ASN A 289 -1.88 -18.00 3.55
N GLY A 290 -1.73 -16.73 3.91
CA GLY A 290 -0.93 -16.24 5.03
C GLY A 290 -1.32 -16.85 6.36
N TRP A 291 -0.33 -17.16 7.19
CA TRP A 291 -0.59 -17.78 8.49
C TRP A 291 -1.41 -16.86 9.41
N ALA A 292 -1.12 -15.55 9.43
CA ALA A 292 -1.82 -14.59 10.30
C ALA A 292 -3.26 -14.35 9.82
N PHE A 293 -3.47 -14.26 8.51
CA PHE A 293 -4.79 -14.23 7.89
C PHE A 293 -5.63 -15.45 8.31
N LYS A 294 -5.08 -16.66 8.19
CA LYS A 294 -5.75 -17.91 8.59
C LYS A 294 -5.94 -18.04 10.11
N TYR A 295 -5.05 -17.47 10.90
CA TYR A 295 -5.12 -17.48 12.36
C TYR A 295 -6.20 -16.53 12.91
N GLY A 296 -6.75 -15.64 12.08
CA GLY A 296 -7.81 -14.70 12.46
C GLY A 296 -7.28 -13.36 12.96
N VAL A 297 -6.09 -12.95 12.54
CA VAL A 297 -5.54 -11.63 12.87
C VAL A 297 -6.38 -10.55 12.19
N LEU A 298 -6.74 -9.53 12.97
CA LEU A 298 -7.43 -8.34 12.51
C LEU A 298 -6.41 -7.23 12.27
N ASP A 299 -6.02 -7.07 11.01
CA ASP A 299 -5.16 -5.98 10.53
C ASP A 299 -5.76 -5.36 9.26
N PHE A 300 -6.42 -4.20 9.41
CA PHE A 300 -7.28 -3.65 8.36
C PHE A 300 -6.49 -3.06 7.20
N ALA A 301 -5.60 -2.11 7.48
CA ALA A 301 -4.79 -1.40 6.49
C ALA A 301 -3.27 -1.52 6.73
N GLY A 302 -2.81 -2.36 7.67
CA GLY A 302 -1.38 -2.73 7.73
C GLY A 302 -0.61 -2.25 8.95
N GLY A 303 -1.16 -2.41 10.14
CA GLY A 303 -0.43 -2.20 11.39
C GLY A 303 0.81 -3.09 11.49
N GLY A 304 0.77 -4.32 10.96
CA GLY A 304 1.94 -5.20 10.91
C GLY A 304 2.91 -4.85 9.79
N PRO A 305 2.53 -4.98 8.49
CA PRO A 305 3.44 -4.79 7.36
C PRO A 305 4.00 -3.37 7.24
N VAL A 306 3.19 -2.35 7.55
CA VAL A 306 3.56 -0.95 7.36
C VAL A 306 4.09 -0.37 8.67
N GLU A 307 3.26 -0.29 9.71
CA GLU A 307 3.60 0.49 10.91
C GLU A 307 4.65 -0.20 11.80
N ILE A 308 4.39 -1.44 12.23
CA ILE A 308 5.37 -2.23 12.98
C ILE A 308 6.58 -2.55 12.09
N GLY A 309 6.34 -2.88 10.81
CA GLY A 309 7.38 -3.17 9.82
C GLY A 309 8.40 -2.04 9.70
N SER A 310 7.94 -0.84 9.37
CA SER A 310 8.83 0.32 9.21
C SER A 310 9.34 0.86 10.55
N GLY A 311 8.52 0.89 11.60
CA GLY A 311 8.92 1.42 12.91
C GLY A 311 9.98 0.56 13.61
N VAL A 312 9.76 -0.76 13.69
CA VAL A 312 10.74 -1.70 14.26
C VAL A 312 11.93 -1.89 13.32
N GLY A 313 11.71 -1.84 12.01
CA GLY A 313 12.79 -1.83 11.01
C GLY A 313 13.71 -0.62 11.19
N GLY A 314 13.13 0.57 11.36
CA GLY A 314 13.86 1.81 11.65
C GLY A 314 14.64 1.76 12.96
N LEU A 315 14.07 1.13 14.01
CA LEU A 315 14.79 0.88 15.27
C LEU A 315 16.00 -0.04 15.06
N ALA A 316 15.82 -1.16 14.36
CA ALA A 316 16.89 -2.11 14.08
C ALA A 316 18.00 -1.48 13.22
N LEU A 317 17.61 -0.70 12.20
CA LEU A 317 18.50 0.07 11.36
C LEU A 317 19.31 1.08 12.19
N SER A 318 18.64 1.87 13.03
CA SER A 318 19.29 2.83 13.93
C SER A 318 20.22 2.18 14.95
N TRP A 319 19.85 1.00 15.44
CA TRP A 319 20.69 0.22 16.36
C TRP A 319 21.98 -0.26 15.70
N VAL A 320 21.91 -0.81 14.48
CA VAL A 320 23.09 -1.30 13.77
C VAL A 320 23.96 -0.16 13.24
N LEU A 321 23.36 0.92 12.71
CA LEU A 321 24.09 2.13 12.31
C LEU A 321 24.81 2.76 13.49
N GLY A 322 24.23 2.71 14.68
CA GLY A 322 24.79 3.29 15.90
C GLY A 322 24.44 4.78 16.06
N ARG A 323 24.80 5.34 17.22
CA ARG A 323 24.38 6.68 17.64
C ARG A 323 25.06 7.81 16.87
N ARG A 324 24.37 8.94 16.65
CA ARG A 324 24.98 10.20 16.21
C ARG A 324 25.91 10.78 17.26
N GLY A 325 26.78 11.70 16.87
CA GLY A 325 27.70 12.39 17.78
C GLY A 325 26.99 13.06 18.96
N ARG A 326 27.59 13.05 20.16
CA ARG A 326 26.98 13.59 21.40
C ARG A 326 26.56 15.06 21.30
N ASN A 327 27.32 15.88 20.57
CA ASN A 327 26.98 17.30 20.36
C ASN A 327 25.74 17.46 19.48
N GLU A 328 25.50 16.51 18.58
CA GLU A 328 24.36 16.51 17.65
C GLU A 328 23.05 16.16 18.37
N LEU A 329 23.13 15.37 19.44
CA LEU A 329 21.99 15.00 20.27
C LEU A 329 21.51 16.13 21.20
N LEU A 330 22.42 17.03 21.62
CA LEU A 330 22.10 18.12 22.56
C LEU A 330 21.44 19.33 21.89
N ASN A 331 21.71 19.55 20.59
CA ASN A 331 21.26 20.73 19.83
C ASN A 331 20.28 20.38 18.70
N PHE A 332 19.51 19.30 18.83
CA PHE A 332 18.52 18.92 17.82
C PHE A 332 17.32 19.88 17.84
N ARG A 333 17.10 20.59 16.74
CA ARG A 333 15.91 21.40 16.48
C ARG A 333 15.42 21.15 15.05
N PRO A 334 14.11 20.99 14.83
CA PRO A 334 13.55 20.89 13.48
C PRO A 334 13.96 22.08 12.64
N HIS A 335 14.43 21.86 11.41
CA HIS A 335 14.87 22.97 10.57
C HIS A 335 13.71 23.81 10.05
N ASN A 336 12.54 23.21 9.80
CA ASN A 336 11.37 23.90 9.25
C ASN A 336 10.05 23.25 9.72
N VAL A 337 9.44 23.85 10.75
CA VAL A 337 8.17 23.40 11.32
C VAL A 337 6.99 23.56 10.34
N SER A 338 7.07 24.48 9.37
CA SER A 338 6.05 24.61 8.33
C SER A 338 6.08 23.42 7.37
N MET A 339 7.26 22.86 7.08
CA MET A 339 7.38 21.61 6.30
C MET A 339 6.84 20.40 7.07
N VAL A 340 7.09 20.33 8.39
CA VAL A 340 6.48 19.31 9.27
C VAL A 340 4.96 19.35 9.16
N ASN A 341 4.37 20.55 9.27
CA ASN A 341 2.92 20.73 9.14
C ASN A 341 2.41 20.35 7.74
N LEU A 342 3.08 20.81 6.68
CA LEU A 342 2.72 20.50 5.30
C LEU A 342 2.74 18.98 5.05
N GLY A 343 3.82 18.31 5.44
CA GLY A 343 3.96 16.86 5.34
C GLY A 343 2.86 16.12 6.10
N THR A 344 2.53 16.58 7.31
CA THR A 344 1.46 16.00 8.14
C THR A 344 0.09 16.08 7.47
N PHE A 345 -0.28 17.23 6.89
CA PHE A 345 -1.58 17.36 6.21
C PHE A 345 -1.65 16.58 4.89
N ILE A 346 -0.53 16.48 4.16
CA ILE A 346 -0.43 15.60 2.99
C ILE A 346 -0.61 14.14 3.40
N LEU A 347 0.04 13.72 4.50
CA LEU A 347 -0.10 12.39 5.06
C LEU A 347 -1.52 12.11 5.51
N TRP A 348 -2.15 13.03 6.24
CA TRP A 348 -3.53 12.92 6.67
C TRP A 348 -4.47 12.75 5.46
N PHE A 349 -4.33 13.61 4.45
CA PHE A 349 -5.12 13.51 3.22
C PHE A 349 -4.96 12.15 2.53
N GLY A 350 -3.71 11.69 2.35
CA GLY A 350 -3.44 10.38 1.76
C GLY A 350 -3.94 9.20 2.60
N TRP A 351 -3.90 9.33 3.93
CA TRP A 351 -4.33 8.29 4.87
C TRP A 351 -5.82 7.97 4.76
N LEU A 352 -6.65 8.93 4.32
CA LEU A 352 -8.06 8.67 4.07
C LEU A 352 -8.25 7.68 2.92
N GLY A 353 -7.37 7.72 1.91
CA GLY A 353 -7.30 6.70 0.86
C GLY A 353 -6.68 5.40 1.36
N PHE A 354 -5.64 5.48 2.19
CA PHE A 354 -4.96 4.33 2.80
C PHE A 354 -5.93 3.44 3.59
N ASN A 355 -6.66 4.05 4.53
CA ASN A 355 -7.62 3.33 5.37
C ASN A 355 -8.94 3.09 4.62
N GLY A 356 -9.52 4.12 3.99
CA GLY A 356 -10.79 3.97 3.27
C GLY A 356 -10.72 2.93 2.14
N GLY A 357 -9.66 2.96 1.34
CA GLY A 357 -9.44 2.02 0.23
C GLY A 357 -9.22 0.57 0.65
N SER A 358 -8.79 0.34 1.90
CA SER A 358 -8.60 -1.01 2.46
C SER A 358 -9.92 -1.76 2.72
N ALA A 359 -11.08 -1.10 2.55
CA ALA A 359 -12.38 -1.75 2.48
C ALA A 359 -12.68 -2.41 1.11
N PHE A 360 -11.82 -2.19 0.10
CA PHE A 360 -11.92 -2.75 -1.25
C PHE A 360 -13.29 -2.53 -1.91
N GLY A 361 -13.84 -1.32 -1.72
CA GLY A 361 -15.01 -0.85 -2.44
C GLY A 361 -15.86 0.19 -1.72
N ALA A 362 -16.74 0.84 -2.49
CA ALA A 362 -17.70 1.83 -2.03
C ALA A 362 -18.80 1.21 -1.16
N ASN A 363 -18.48 1.03 0.11
CA ASN A 363 -19.38 0.47 1.10
C ASN A 363 -19.35 1.28 2.40
N LEU A 364 -20.28 0.99 3.29
CA LEU A 364 -20.39 1.73 4.56
C LEU A 364 -19.17 1.47 5.45
N ARG A 365 -18.48 0.33 5.30
CA ARG A 365 -17.23 0.04 6.01
C ARG A 365 -16.10 0.99 5.61
N ALA A 366 -15.99 1.36 4.33
CA ALA A 366 -15.04 2.37 3.84
C ALA A 366 -15.30 3.74 4.49
N VAL A 367 -16.57 4.15 4.54
CA VAL A 367 -16.99 5.42 5.20
C VAL A 367 -16.65 5.40 6.69
N MET A 368 -16.91 4.27 7.37
CA MET A 368 -16.54 4.09 8.76
C MET A 368 -15.03 4.18 8.99
N ALA A 369 -14.23 3.58 8.11
CA ALA A 369 -12.78 3.67 8.19
C ALA A 369 -12.27 5.12 8.05
N VAL A 370 -12.84 5.89 7.13
CA VAL A 370 -12.52 7.32 6.97
C VAL A 370 -12.87 8.11 8.23
N TRP A 371 -14.07 7.94 8.78
CA TRP A 371 -14.48 8.62 10.02
C TRP A 371 -13.60 8.26 11.21
N ASN A 372 -13.29 6.97 11.38
CA ASN A 372 -12.41 6.50 12.45
C ASN A 372 -10.99 7.05 12.32
N SER A 373 -10.48 7.19 11.09
CA SER A 373 -9.18 7.81 10.83
C SER A 373 -9.16 9.28 11.24
N MET A 374 -10.20 10.04 10.87
CA MET A 374 -10.34 11.45 11.25
C MET A 374 -10.41 11.65 12.76
N LEU A 375 -11.21 10.83 13.45
CA LEU A 375 -11.37 10.91 14.91
C LEU A 375 -10.06 10.53 15.63
N ALA A 376 -9.45 9.41 15.27
CA ALA A 376 -8.20 8.98 15.88
C ALA A 376 -7.08 10.01 15.69
N ALA A 377 -6.95 10.59 14.49
CA ALA A 377 -6.00 11.66 14.18
C ALA A 377 -6.22 12.90 15.06
N ALA A 378 -7.45 13.41 15.09
CA ALA A 378 -7.79 14.62 15.84
C ALA A 378 -7.54 14.43 17.35
N PHE A 379 -8.01 13.33 17.93
CA PHE A 379 -7.87 13.07 19.36
C PHE A 379 -6.44 12.67 19.75
N GLY A 380 -5.67 12.04 18.85
CA GLY A 380 -4.24 11.80 19.03
C GLY A 380 -3.43 13.08 19.08
N GLY A 381 -3.68 14.00 18.14
CA GLY A 381 -3.08 15.33 18.11
C GLY A 381 -3.39 16.13 19.38
N MET A 382 -4.67 16.15 19.79
CA MET A 382 -5.09 16.81 21.04
C MET A 382 -4.42 16.21 22.27
N ALA A 383 -4.39 14.88 22.40
CA ALA A 383 -3.80 14.22 23.56
C ALA A 383 -2.30 14.54 23.70
N TRP A 384 -1.54 14.45 22.60
CA TRP A 384 -0.11 14.74 22.61
C TRP A 384 0.18 16.21 22.94
N VAL A 385 -0.54 17.15 22.32
CA VAL A 385 -0.38 18.59 22.60
C VAL A 385 -0.67 18.91 24.06
N LEU A 386 -1.73 18.33 24.64
CA LEU A 386 -2.08 18.55 26.05
C LEU A 386 -1.02 18.00 27.02
N LEU A 387 -0.40 16.86 26.67
CA LEU A 387 0.70 16.30 27.46
C LEU A 387 1.93 17.18 27.42
N ASP A 388 2.32 17.67 26.24
CA ASP A 388 3.49 18.56 26.14
C ASP A 388 3.20 19.94 26.75
N PHE A 389 1.98 20.46 26.59
CA PHE A 389 1.55 21.71 27.22
C PHE A 389 1.65 21.67 28.74
N ARG A 390 1.38 20.51 29.37
CA ARG A 390 1.50 20.33 30.83
C ARG A 390 2.91 20.64 31.34
N LEU A 391 3.94 20.30 30.55
CA LEU A 391 5.35 20.47 30.91
C LEU A 391 5.91 21.82 30.41
N GLU A 392 5.69 22.13 29.13
CA GLU A 392 6.31 23.27 28.45
C GLU A 392 5.52 24.58 28.60
N ARG A 393 4.22 24.49 28.97
CA ARG A 393 3.28 25.63 29.05
C ARG A 393 3.18 26.42 27.75
N ARG A 394 3.44 25.77 26.61
CA ARG A 394 3.38 26.33 25.25
C ARG A 394 2.68 25.36 24.31
N TRP A 395 2.02 25.91 23.29
CA TRP A 395 1.35 25.12 22.27
C TRP A 395 2.36 24.75 21.17
N SER A 396 2.80 23.49 21.15
CA SER A 396 3.78 23.00 20.19
C SER A 396 3.11 22.47 18.92
N MET A 397 3.54 23.00 17.78
CA MET A 397 3.07 22.54 16.46
C MET A 397 3.60 21.15 16.11
N VAL A 398 4.84 20.85 16.49
CA VAL A 398 5.44 19.52 16.28
C VAL A 398 4.66 18.47 17.06
N SER A 399 4.27 18.78 18.30
CA SER A 399 3.46 17.91 19.14
C SER A 399 2.08 17.64 18.54
N LEU A 400 1.45 18.66 17.94
CA LEU A 400 0.18 18.48 17.21
C LEU A 400 0.38 17.55 16.02
N CYS A 401 1.44 17.75 15.24
CA CYS A 401 1.75 16.94 14.06
C CYS A 401 2.04 15.48 14.45
N SER A 402 2.98 15.24 15.35
CA SER A 402 3.33 13.90 15.85
C SER A 402 2.15 13.16 16.48
N GLY A 403 1.33 13.86 17.29
CA GLY A 403 0.11 13.26 17.86
C GLY A 403 -0.93 12.90 16.80
N THR A 404 -1.06 13.73 15.76
CA THR A 404 -1.97 13.47 14.64
C THR A 404 -1.51 12.24 13.86
N ILE A 405 -0.22 12.14 13.56
CA ILE A 405 0.38 10.96 12.90
C ILE A 405 0.21 9.72 13.77
N ALA A 406 0.52 9.77 15.06
CA ALA A 406 0.33 8.63 15.97
C ALA A 406 -1.14 8.16 16.00
N GLY A 407 -2.10 9.07 15.98
CA GLY A 407 -3.52 8.75 15.86
C GLY A 407 -3.86 8.03 14.55
N LEU A 408 -3.33 8.52 13.42
CA LEU A 408 -3.50 7.91 12.11
C LEU A 408 -2.86 6.52 12.01
N VAL A 409 -1.64 6.35 12.55
CA VAL A 409 -0.94 5.07 12.67
C VAL A 409 -1.79 4.05 13.43
N ALA A 410 -2.36 4.43 14.58
CA ALA A 410 -3.20 3.51 15.35
C ALA A 410 -4.54 3.22 14.65
N ALA A 411 -5.03 4.13 13.81
CA ALA A 411 -6.20 3.93 12.96
C ALA A 411 -5.92 2.96 11.80
N THR A 412 -4.67 2.84 11.34
CA THR A 412 -4.27 1.92 10.25
C THR A 412 -4.78 0.49 10.44
N PRO A 413 -4.46 -0.21 11.53
CA PRO A 413 -4.99 -1.56 11.74
C PRO A 413 -6.46 -1.58 12.16
N SER A 414 -7.04 -0.48 12.68
CA SER A 414 -8.29 -0.54 13.47
C SER A 414 -9.52 0.13 12.85
N SER A 415 -9.32 1.10 11.95
CA SER A 415 -10.37 1.98 11.43
C SER A 415 -11.53 1.25 10.77
N GLY A 416 -11.29 0.14 10.08
CA GLY A 416 -12.33 -0.68 9.44
C GLY A 416 -12.97 -1.74 10.33
N PHE A 417 -12.63 -1.79 11.61
CA PHE A 417 -13.09 -2.83 12.54
C PHE A 417 -13.82 -2.29 13.77
N ILE A 418 -13.49 -1.08 14.22
CA ILE A 418 -13.99 -0.51 15.47
C ILE A 418 -15.16 0.47 15.26
N PRO A 419 -16.05 0.64 16.25
CA PRO A 419 -17.08 1.68 16.19
C PRO A 419 -16.50 3.10 16.42
N PRO A 420 -17.21 4.19 16.03
CA PRO A 420 -16.67 5.55 16.09
C PRO A 420 -16.33 6.08 17.49
N TRP A 421 -17.03 5.63 18.53
CA TRP A 421 -16.68 6.02 19.89
C TRP A 421 -15.32 5.42 20.32
N ALA A 422 -14.97 4.24 19.80
CA ALA A 422 -13.72 3.57 20.15
C ALA A 422 -12.52 4.25 19.48
N SER A 423 -12.68 4.83 18.29
CA SER A 423 -11.58 5.54 17.60
C SER A 423 -11.12 6.79 18.36
N VAL A 424 -12.01 7.44 19.12
CA VAL A 424 -11.64 8.51 20.06
C VAL A 424 -10.67 7.99 21.13
N ILE A 425 -10.98 6.83 21.73
CA ILE A 425 -10.14 6.20 22.75
C ILE A 425 -8.79 5.78 22.13
N VAL A 426 -8.82 5.17 20.95
CA VAL A 426 -7.60 4.78 20.21
C VAL A 426 -6.71 6.00 19.95
N GLY A 427 -7.29 7.12 19.51
CA GLY A 427 -6.56 8.37 19.30
C GLY A 427 -5.88 8.87 20.58
N ILE A 428 -6.64 8.98 21.67
CA ILE A 428 -6.10 9.44 22.96
C ILE A 428 -4.99 8.51 23.47
N LEU A 429 -5.21 7.19 23.42
CA LEU A 429 -4.23 6.20 23.86
C LEU A 429 -2.97 6.24 23.01
N SER A 430 -3.11 6.31 21.68
CA SER A 430 -1.97 6.38 20.77
C SER A 430 -1.17 7.67 20.99
N GLY A 431 -1.83 8.83 20.98
CA GLY A 431 -1.17 10.12 21.21
C GLY A 431 -0.43 10.17 22.55
N GLY A 432 -1.00 9.59 23.60
CA GLY A 432 -0.34 9.51 24.90
C GLY A 432 0.83 8.52 24.97
N LEU A 433 0.61 7.28 24.53
CA LEU A 433 1.63 6.23 24.62
C LEU A 433 2.80 6.48 23.67
N CYS A 434 2.56 6.98 22.46
CA CYS A 434 3.60 7.35 21.52
C CYS A 434 4.43 8.54 22.03
N ASN A 435 3.80 9.54 22.66
CA ASN A 435 4.51 10.65 23.31
C ASN A 435 5.50 10.13 24.37
N PHE A 436 5.06 9.26 25.28
CA PHE A 436 5.96 8.67 26.28
C PHE A 436 7.02 7.75 25.66
N ALA A 437 6.67 7.04 24.58
CA ALA A 437 7.59 6.15 23.87
C ALA A 437 8.78 6.90 23.24
N THR A 438 8.65 8.19 22.91
CA THR A 438 9.80 9.02 22.47
C THR A 438 10.94 9.06 23.49
N LYS A 439 10.66 8.76 24.76
CA LYS A 439 11.67 8.70 25.82
C LYS A 439 12.38 7.35 25.89
N LEU A 440 11.81 6.29 25.31
CA LEU A 440 12.36 4.94 25.38
C LEU A 440 13.75 4.84 24.74
N LYS A 441 14.01 5.64 23.69
CA LYS A 441 15.30 5.70 23.01
C LYS A 441 16.47 6.09 23.95
N PHE A 442 16.20 6.91 24.98
CA PHE A 442 17.20 7.26 25.98
C PHE A 442 17.51 6.10 26.94
N PHE A 443 16.48 5.31 27.30
CA PHE A 443 16.65 4.13 28.15
C PHE A 443 17.36 3.00 27.40
N MET A 444 17.02 2.78 26.12
CA MET A 444 17.63 1.74 25.27
C MET A 444 19.01 2.15 24.73
N SER A 445 19.40 3.42 24.87
CA SER A 445 20.63 3.96 24.26
C SER A 445 20.70 3.76 22.74
N ILE A 446 19.55 3.72 22.07
CA ILE A 446 19.44 3.66 20.61
C ILE A 446 19.04 5.05 20.14
N ASP A 447 19.70 5.55 19.10
CA ASP A 447 19.41 6.88 18.55
C ASP A 447 18.51 6.76 17.32
N ASP A 448 17.21 6.57 17.55
CA ASP A 448 16.19 6.69 16.52
C ASP A 448 15.92 8.20 16.27
N ALA A 449 16.36 8.67 15.10
CA ALA A 449 16.51 10.09 14.84
C ALA A 449 15.18 10.84 14.69
N LEU A 450 14.21 10.18 14.04
CA LEU A 450 12.89 10.74 13.73
C LEU A 450 11.77 10.02 14.48
N ASP A 451 12.12 9.27 15.54
CA ASP A 451 11.15 8.60 16.43
C ASP A 451 10.22 7.60 15.71
N LEU A 452 10.73 6.89 14.68
CA LEU A 452 9.99 5.89 13.91
C LEU A 452 9.40 4.80 14.81
N PHE A 453 10.17 4.34 15.79
CA PHE A 453 9.71 3.33 16.75
C PHE A 453 8.55 3.87 17.61
N ALA A 454 8.68 5.10 18.10
CA ALA A 454 7.70 5.68 19.00
C ALA A 454 6.39 6.03 18.26
N GLU A 455 6.46 6.57 17.04
CA GLU A 455 5.26 6.93 16.28
C GLU A 455 4.65 5.70 15.57
N HIS A 456 5.42 4.98 14.76
CA HIS A 456 4.90 3.90 13.92
C HIS A 456 4.77 2.57 14.67
N ALA A 457 5.84 2.09 15.33
CA ALA A 457 5.79 0.77 15.96
C ALA A 457 4.83 0.74 17.16
N ILE A 458 4.95 1.70 18.09
CA ILE A 458 4.06 1.77 19.25
C ILE A 458 2.63 2.11 18.82
N GLY A 459 2.42 3.04 17.89
CA GLY A 459 1.10 3.35 17.36
C GLY A 459 0.44 2.12 16.71
N GLY A 460 1.18 1.37 15.90
CA GLY A 460 0.71 0.15 15.26
C GLY A 460 0.35 -0.96 16.27
N ILE A 461 1.17 -1.11 17.32
CA ILE A 461 0.90 -2.03 18.45
C ILE A 461 -0.39 -1.62 19.17
N VAL A 462 -0.55 -0.34 19.51
CA VAL A 462 -1.75 0.19 20.18
C VAL A 462 -2.99 -0.08 19.33
N GLY A 463 -2.93 0.19 18.03
CA GLY A 463 -4.04 -0.07 17.10
C GLY A 463 -4.41 -1.56 17.02
N LEU A 464 -3.42 -2.45 16.90
CA LEU A 464 -3.66 -3.90 16.85
C LEU A 464 -4.20 -4.47 18.17
N LEU A 465 -3.74 -3.96 19.32
CA LEU A 465 -4.29 -4.33 20.63
C LEU A 465 -5.71 -3.80 20.81
N CYS A 466 -6.00 -2.59 20.33
CA CYS A 466 -7.35 -2.04 20.36
C CYS A 466 -8.32 -2.86 19.49
N ASN A 467 -7.88 -3.50 18.41
CA ASN A 467 -8.73 -4.44 17.67
C ASN A 467 -9.18 -5.64 18.53
N ALA A 468 -8.28 -6.17 19.36
CA ALA A 468 -8.66 -7.26 20.26
C ALA A 468 -9.77 -6.86 21.23
N LEU A 469 -9.82 -5.58 21.61
CA LEU A 469 -10.80 -5.07 22.56
C LEU A 469 -12.09 -4.62 21.86
N PHE A 470 -11.96 -3.74 20.86
CA PHE A 470 -13.04 -2.92 20.31
C PHE A 470 -13.47 -3.29 18.90
N ALA A 471 -12.87 -4.29 18.23
CA ALA A 471 -13.39 -4.71 16.94
C ALA A 471 -14.83 -5.23 17.09
N SER A 472 -15.72 -4.89 16.16
CA SER A 472 -17.10 -5.38 16.16
C SER A 472 -17.43 -6.02 14.82
N ASN A 473 -18.03 -7.20 14.85
CA ASN A 473 -18.70 -7.87 13.75
C ASN A 473 -19.74 -6.96 13.09
N SER A 474 -20.46 -6.14 13.88
CA SER A 474 -21.42 -5.16 13.34
C SER A 474 -20.77 -4.15 12.38
N VAL A 475 -19.50 -3.77 12.62
CA VAL A 475 -18.72 -2.88 11.76
C VAL A 475 -18.03 -3.65 10.64
N ILE A 476 -17.44 -4.82 10.95
CA ILE A 476 -16.76 -5.66 9.95
C ILE A 476 -17.74 -6.09 8.84
N SER A 477 -18.98 -6.40 9.20
CA SER A 477 -20.02 -6.89 8.29
C SER A 477 -20.60 -5.81 7.35
N LEU A 478 -20.25 -4.53 7.53
CA LEU A 478 -20.76 -3.41 6.74
C LEU A 478 -20.32 -3.41 5.27
N ASP A 479 -19.40 -4.29 4.89
CA ASP A 479 -19.02 -4.51 3.49
C ASP A 479 -19.92 -5.54 2.77
N GLY A 480 -20.79 -6.24 3.51
CA GLY A 480 -21.67 -7.29 3.00
C GLY A 480 -20.96 -8.60 2.60
N VAL A 481 -19.67 -8.75 2.88
CA VAL A 481 -18.83 -9.90 2.52
C VAL A 481 -18.28 -10.59 3.76
N ASN A 482 -17.72 -9.82 4.71
CA ASN A 482 -17.07 -10.34 5.92
C ASN A 482 -18.07 -10.51 7.07
N THR A 483 -19.17 -11.24 6.83
CA THR A 483 -20.29 -11.34 7.79
C THR A 483 -20.03 -12.31 8.94
N THR A 484 -19.10 -13.25 8.78
CA THR A 484 -18.82 -14.32 9.75
C THR A 484 -17.59 -14.06 10.62
N VAL A 485 -16.87 -12.97 10.40
CA VAL A 485 -15.65 -12.65 11.15
C VAL A 485 -16.05 -12.20 12.56
N PRO A 486 -15.66 -12.91 13.63
CA PRO A 486 -15.95 -12.48 14.98
C PRO A 486 -15.20 -11.18 15.30
N GLY A 487 -15.81 -10.28 16.08
CA GLY A 487 -15.16 -9.07 16.56
C GLY A 487 -14.12 -9.34 17.65
N GLY A 488 -13.87 -8.35 18.49
CA GLY A 488 -13.02 -8.43 19.68
C GLY A 488 -13.84 -8.72 20.94
N TRP A 489 -13.36 -8.23 22.07
CA TRP A 489 -13.98 -8.44 23.39
C TRP A 489 -15.39 -7.88 23.50
N ILE A 490 -15.70 -6.78 22.83
CA ILE A 490 -17.06 -6.22 22.81
C ILE A 490 -18.10 -7.19 22.21
N ASP A 491 -17.68 -8.14 21.37
CA ASP A 491 -18.52 -9.20 20.83
C ASP A 491 -18.27 -10.55 21.53
N HIS A 492 -17.71 -10.53 22.73
CA HIS A 492 -17.38 -11.72 23.54
C HIS A 492 -16.35 -12.68 22.90
N ASN A 493 -15.57 -12.22 21.91
CA ASN A 493 -14.45 -12.98 21.36
C ASN A 493 -13.16 -12.70 22.12
N TRP A 494 -13.02 -13.33 23.29
CA TRP A 494 -11.84 -13.15 24.16
C TRP A 494 -10.54 -13.63 23.53
N LYS A 495 -10.64 -14.57 22.58
CA LYS A 495 -9.50 -15.15 21.87
C LYS A 495 -8.72 -14.13 21.04
N GLN A 496 -9.39 -13.05 20.63
CA GLN A 496 -8.77 -12.04 19.79
C GLN A 496 -7.53 -11.41 20.43
N LEU A 497 -7.48 -11.30 21.77
CA LEU A 497 -6.33 -10.69 22.45
C LEU A 497 -5.02 -11.45 22.23
N TYR A 498 -5.00 -12.76 22.49
CA TYR A 498 -3.77 -13.52 22.30
C TYR A 498 -3.41 -13.69 20.82
N ILE A 499 -4.40 -13.65 19.92
CA ILE A 499 -4.17 -13.68 18.46
C ILE A 499 -3.42 -12.42 18.01
N GLN A 500 -3.91 -11.24 18.40
CA GLN A 500 -3.25 -9.96 18.07
C GLN A 500 -1.85 -9.87 18.72
N VAL A 501 -1.70 -10.30 19.97
CA VAL A 501 -0.40 -10.32 20.66
C VAL A 501 0.60 -11.25 19.95
N ALA A 502 0.19 -12.46 19.58
CA ALA A 502 1.06 -13.39 18.86
C ALA A 502 1.53 -12.79 17.52
N TYR A 503 0.64 -12.11 16.80
CA TYR A 503 0.98 -11.42 15.56
C TYR A 503 1.94 -10.24 15.76
N ILE A 504 1.67 -9.39 16.75
CA ILE A 504 2.57 -8.28 17.12
C ILE A 504 3.98 -8.80 17.41
N VAL A 505 4.10 -9.82 18.26
CA VAL A 505 5.40 -10.40 18.64
C VAL A 505 6.10 -11.01 17.42
N ALA A 506 5.37 -11.75 16.57
CA ALA A 506 5.93 -12.35 15.37
C ALA A 506 6.46 -11.28 14.40
N CYS A 507 5.68 -10.23 14.14
CA CYS A 507 6.08 -9.11 13.28
C CYS A 507 7.29 -8.37 13.87
N SER A 508 7.23 -7.95 15.13
CA SER A 508 8.33 -7.21 15.76
C SER A 508 9.62 -8.03 15.81
N ALA A 509 9.57 -9.30 16.20
CA ALA A 509 10.75 -10.15 16.28
C ALA A 509 11.38 -10.40 14.90
N TYR A 510 10.57 -10.74 13.90
CA TYR A 510 11.05 -11.01 12.54
C TYR A 510 11.62 -9.75 11.88
N VAL A 511 10.89 -8.64 11.94
CA VAL A 511 11.31 -7.37 11.34
C VAL A 511 12.61 -6.90 11.99
N PHE A 512 12.72 -6.93 13.32
CA PHE A 512 13.94 -6.52 14.00
C PHE A 512 15.13 -7.38 13.60
N ALA A 513 14.99 -8.71 13.69
CA ALA A 513 16.07 -9.65 13.42
C ALA A 513 16.53 -9.58 11.95
N MET A 514 15.59 -9.62 11.00
CA MET A 514 15.92 -9.58 9.57
C MET A 514 16.47 -8.23 9.15
N THR A 515 15.93 -7.12 9.66
CA THR A 515 16.49 -5.80 9.34
C THR A 515 17.91 -5.67 9.88
N ALA A 516 18.16 -6.05 11.13
CA ALA A 516 19.51 -6.02 11.70
C ALA A 516 20.49 -6.91 10.92
N LEU A 517 20.05 -8.09 10.48
CA LEU A 517 20.84 -8.97 9.63
C LEU A 517 21.17 -8.31 8.29
N LEU A 518 20.19 -7.75 7.58
CA LEU A 518 20.39 -7.13 6.27
C LEU A 518 21.32 -5.92 6.33
N VAL A 519 21.16 -5.07 7.35
CA VAL A 519 22.03 -3.91 7.54
C VAL A 519 23.48 -4.35 7.75
N LYS A 520 23.71 -5.38 8.58
CA LYS A 520 25.05 -5.96 8.77
C LYS A 520 25.61 -6.56 7.48
N VAL A 521 24.79 -7.27 6.71
CA VAL A 521 25.22 -7.87 5.44
C VAL A 521 25.64 -6.78 4.44
N VAL A 522 24.84 -5.71 4.30
CA VAL A 522 25.17 -4.57 3.44
C VAL A 522 26.49 -3.91 3.85
N ASP A 523 26.71 -3.76 5.15
CA ASP A 523 27.96 -3.20 5.68
C ASP A 523 29.17 -4.10 5.41
N LEU A 524 29.03 -5.42 5.61
CA LEU A 524 30.07 -6.43 5.36
C LEU A 524 30.46 -6.55 3.88
N VAL A 525 29.52 -6.32 2.95
CA VAL A 525 29.78 -6.34 1.50
C VAL A 525 30.57 -5.10 1.04
N GLY A 526 30.87 -4.16 1.95
CA GLY A 526 31.75 -3.03 1.68
C GLY A 526 31.04 -1.79 1.15
N LEU A 527 29.70 -1.77 1.17
CA LEU A 527 28.90 -0.61 0.76
C LEU A 527 28.97 0.53 1.79
N LYS A 528 29.39 0.24 3.03
CA LYS A 528 29.55 1.18 4.16
C LYS A 528 28.29 2.04 4.34
N LEU A 529 27.24 1.47 4.95
CA LEU A 529 25.96 2.18 5.08
C LEU A 529 26.07 3.46 5.92
N ARG A 530 27.00 3.51 6.87
CA ARG A 530 27.26 4.68 7.73
C ARG A 530 28.40 5.54 7.20
N ILE A 531 28.20 6.86 7.21
CA ILE A 531 29.27 7.85 6.96
C ILE A 531 30.20 8.03 8.17
N THR A 532 31.37 8.62 7.94
CA THR A 532 32.33 8.95 9.01
C THR A 532 31.85 10.10 9.89
N GLU A 533 32.39 10.22 11.11
CA GLU A 533 32.03 11.32 12.01
C GLU A 533 32.40 12.71 11.47
N ALA A 534 33.41 12.81 10.61
CA ALA A 534 33.80 14.06 9.97
C ALA A 534 32.76 14.50 8.93
N GLU A 535 32.32 13.56 8.10
CA GLU A 535 31.23 13.76 7.12
C GLU A 535 29.90 14.09 7.83
N GLU A 536 29.64 13.48 8.99
CA GLU A 536 28.41 13.72 9.77
C GLU A 536 28.34 15.18 10.25
N ARG A 537 29.48 15.80 10.55
CA ARG A 537 29.56 17.21 10.96
C ARG A 537 29.29 18.17 9.81
N LEU A 538 29.81 17.89 8.62
CA LEU A 538 29.57 18.68 7.40
C LEU A 538 28.09 18.64 7.01
N GLY A 539 27.51 17.43 6.98
CA GLY A 539 26.10 17.20 6.71
C GLY A 539 25.86 16.46 5.40
N MET A 540 24.81 15.64 5.39
CA MET A 540 24.49 14.75 4.27
C MET A 540 24.21 15.48 2.95
N ASP A 541 23.69 16.71 3.00
CA ASP A 541 23.38 17.48 1.80
C ASP A 541 24.67 17.82 1.03
N GLU A 542 25.75 18.17 1.74
CA GLU A 542 27.05 18.44 1.15
C GLU A 542 27.77 17.16 0.71
N ILE A 543 27.70 16.09 1.52
CA ILE A 543 28.49 14.87 1.30
C ILE A 543 27.91 13.94 0.22
N GLU A 544 26.58 13.74 0.19
CA GLU A 544 25.96 12.76 -0.72
C GLU A 544 25.19 13.42 -1.88
N ILE A 545 24.66 14.65 -1.71
CA ILE A 545 23.84 15.31 -2.73
C ILE A 545 24.64 16.33 -3.53
N GLY A 546 25.44 17.17 -2.87
CA GLY A 546 26.16 18.29 -3.50
C GLY A 546 25.27 19.49 -3.83
N GLU A 547 24.03 19.51 -3.34
CA GLU A 547 23.05 20.58 -3.50
C GLU A 547 22.50 20.99 -2.12
N PHE A 548 22.02 22.23 -2.00
CA PHE A 548 21.49 22.76 -0.75
C PHE A 548 20.00 23.10 -0.88
N ALA A 549 19.21 22.80 0.16
CA ALA A 549 17.78 23.12 0.17
C ALA A 549 17.49 24.64 0.19
N THR A 550 18.47 25.47 0.58
CA THR A 550 18.34 26.93 0.69
C THR A 550 19.67 27.62 0.42
N ASP A 551 19.67 28.66 -0.42
CA ASP A 551 20.85 29.42 -0.87
C ASP A 551 21.60 30.19 0.23
N GLU A 552 21.09 30.23 1.46
CA GLU A 552 21.77 30.93 2.57
C GLU A 552 23.17 30.36 2.85
N PHE A 553 23.45 29.11 2.47
CA PHE A 553 24.81 28.55 2.56
C PHE A 553 25.73 29.07 1.47
N GLU A 554 25.24 29.25 0.25
CA GLU A 554 26.00 29.95 -0.79
C GLU A 554 26.25 31.39 -0.34
N LEU A 555 25.21 32.11 0.11
CA LEU A 555 25.33 33.48 0.60
C LEU A 555 26.26 33.59 1.82
N ARG A 556 26.20 32.65 2.77
CA ARG A 556 27.06 32.67 3.96
C ARG A 556 28.49 32.26 3.61
N ARG A 557 28.68 31.30 2.70
CA ARG A 557 30.00 30.90 2.21
C ARG A 557 30.62 32.02 1.40
N GLU A 558 29.89 32.62 0.47
CA GLU A 558 30.28 33.85 -0.23
C GLU A 558 30.63 34.98 0.73
N TYR A 559 29.83 35.17 1.79
CA TYR A 559 30.14 36.16 2.82
C TYR A 559 31.43 35.83 3.58
N MET A 560 31.64 34.57 3.98
CA MET A 560 32.85 34.16 4.70
C MET A 560 34.09 34.21 3.79
N ASP A 561 33.95 33.82 2.52
CA ASP A 561 34.98 33.91 1.49
C ASP A 561 35.29 35.39 1.13
N ALA A 562 34.30 36.28 1.20
CA ALA A 562 34.47 37.72 0.99
C ALA A 562 35.05 38.46 2.22
N VAL A 563 34.88 37.93 3.43
CA VAL A 563 35.25 38.61 4.68
C VAL A 563 36.54 38.07 5.28
N VAL A 564 36.93 36.83 4.99
CA VAL A 564 38.21 36.25 5.41
C VAL A 564 39.20 36.35 4.24
N PRO A 565 40.18 37.27 4.28
CA PRO A 565 41.20 37.31 3.24
C PRO A 565 42.02 36.03 3.32
N THR A 566 42.03 35.24 2.25
CA THR A 566 43.09 34.25 2.05
C THR A 566 44.42 35.01 2.02
N PRO A 567 45.42 34.64 2.84
CA PRO A 567 46.74 35.26 2.75
C PRO A 567 47.35 34.87 1.40
N GLY A 568 47.31 35.77 0.42
CA GLY A 568 48.03 35.62 -0.84
C GLY A 568 47.32 36.01 -2.14
N ASP A 569 46.02 36.37 -2.14
CA ASP A 569 45.29 36.62 -3.39
C ASP A 569 44.96 38.11 -3.64
N ASP A 570 45.99 38.95 -3.56
CA ASP A 570 45.94 40.32 -4.12
C ASP A 570 46.14 40.27 -5.64
N ASN A 571 45.15 39.76 -6.39
CA ASN A 571 44.87 40.17 -7.79
C ASN A 571 43.82 39.24 -8.43
N LYS A 572 42.54 39.62 -8.35
CA LYS A 572 41.52 39.35 -9.40
C LYS A 572 40.25 40.14 -9.10
N THR A 573 40.21 41.38 -9.58
CA THR A 573 38.98 42.17 -9.68
C THR A 573 38.21 41.77 -10.95
N GLY A 574 37.05 41.13 -10.79
CA GLY A 574 36.05 40.97 -11.83
C GLY A 574 34.76 40.37 -11.25
N PRO A 575 33.56 40.92 -11.53
CA PRO A 575 32.33 40.35 -11.02
C PRO A 575 32.07 39.01 -11.71
N LEU A 576 32.07 37.92 -10.94
CA LEU A 576 31.69 36.60 -11.42
C LEU A 576 30.16 36.53 -11.50
N VAL A 577 29.65 36.33 -12.72
CA VAL A 577 28.21 36.20 -13.02
C VAL A 577 27.73 34.82 -12.57
N ALA A 578 26.56 34.77 -11.93
CA ALA A 578 25.96 33.63 -11.22
C ALA A 578 25.44 32.48 -12.13
N GLY A 579 26.04 32.23 -13.30
CA GLY A 579 25.49 31.30 -14.30
C GLY A 579 26.21 29.96 -14.49
N ASP A 580 27.49 29.84 -14.09
CA ASP A 580 28.38 28.80 -14.66
C ASP A 580 29.00 27.82 -13.65
N ARG A 581 28.34 27.51 -12.52
CA ARG A 581 28.92 26.62 -11.48
C ARG A 581 28.23 25.29 -11.24
N HIS A 582 27.32 24.86 -12.11
CA HIS A 582 26.89 23.47 -12.06
C HIS A 582 27.92 22.56 -12.76
N ALA A 583 28.53 21.67 -11.96
CA ALA A 583 29.30 20.48 -12.36
C ALA A 583 30.85 20.51 -12.38
N VAL A 584 31.52 21.05 -11.36
CA VAL A 584 32.90 20.61 -11.05
C VAL A 584 33.12 20.43 -9.55
N PRO A 585 33.48 19.23 -9.07
CA PRO A 585 33.95 19.04 -7.70
C PRO A 585 35.44 19.40 -7.61
N ASP A 586 35.78 20.46 -6.87
CA ASP A 586 37.18 20.83 -6.62
C ASP A 586 37.84 19.85 -5.64
N ILE A 587 38.45 18.78 -6.16
CA ILE A 587 39.40 17.94 -5.42
C ILE A 587 40.81 18.33 -5.86
N HIS A 588 41.40 19.34 -5.21
CA HIS A 588 42.85 19.52 -5.20
C HIS A 588 43.33 19.96 -3.81
N MET A 589 43.64 18.99 -2.95
CA MET A 589 44.62 19.20 -1.90
C MET A 589 46.00 19.28 -2.55
N ARG A 590 46.68 20.42 -2.41
CA ARG A 590 48.10 20.56 -2.76
C ARG A 590 48.93 20.16 -1.54
N GLU A 591 49.59 19.02 -1.61
CA GLU A 591 50.70 18.66 -0.72
C GLU A 591 51.81 19.70 -0.88
N THR A 592 52.17 20.39 0.21
CA THR A 592 53.35 21.26 0.26
C THR A 592 54.57 20.43 0.66
N SER A 593 55.34 19.99 -0.34
CA SER A 593 56.72 19.54 -0.16
C SER A 593 57.64 20.75 0.00
N ILE A 594 58.24 20.91 1.18
CA ILE A 594 59.31 21.86 1.45
C ILE A 594 60.62 21.26 0.92
N ASN A 595 61.18 21.86 -0.14
CA ASN A 595 62.62 21.83 -0.41
C ASN A 595 63.03 23.25 -0.76
N GLY A 596 63.80 23.85 0.13
CA GLY A 596 64.36 25.19 -0.02
C GLY A 596 65.58 25.16 -0.93
N ASP A 597 65.64 26.13 -1.83
CA ASP A 597 66.87 26.47 -2.55
C ASP A 597 67.41 27.79 -1.99
N GLN A 598 68.72 27.79 -1.80
CA GLN A 598 69.49 28.77 -1.04
C GLN A 598 69.66 30.08 -1.82
N SER A 599 69.56 31.21 -1.13
CA SER A 599 70.35 32.40 -1.48
C SER A 599 70.81 33.13 -0.21
N GLU A 600 72.13 33.20 -0.08
CA GLU A 600 72.87 33.93 0.93
C GLU A 600 72.76 35.46 0.69
N SER A 601 72.61 36.23 1.77
CA SER A 601 73.39 37.46 1.96
C SER A 601 73.35 37.94 3.41
N ASP A 602 74.55 38.06 3.95
CA ASP A 602 75.03 38.60 5.23
C ASP A 602 74.22 39.68 5.97
N GLY A 603 74.26 39.59 7.31
CA GLY A 603 73.87 40.66 8.22
C GLY A 603 74.08 40.29 9.69
N GLN A 604 75.30 40.51 10.19
CA GLN A 604 75.72 40.33 11.59
C GLN A 604 74.81 40.98 12.63
N ALA A 605 74.49 40.23 13.70
CA ALA A 605 74.24 40.78 15.03
C ALA A 605 74.65 39.77 16.11
N ALA A 606 75.34 40.30 17.11
CA ALA A 606 76.04 39.59 18.17
C ALA A 606 75.21 39.44 19.45
N MET A 607 75.68 38.52 20.30
CA MET A 607 75.73 38.58 21.76
C MET A 607 74.48 38.31 22.63
N ASP A 608 74.64 37.22 23.37
CA ASP A 608 74.64 37.10 24.83
C ASP A 608 73.34 37.13 25.67
N GLU A 609 73.17 35.95 26.30
CA GLU A 609 72.98 35.69 27.73
C GLU A 609 71.77 36.24 28.51
N LYS A 610 71.02 35.23 29.00
CA LYS A 610 70.65 34.97 30.42
C LYS A 610 69.43 35.65 31.04
N HIS A 611 68.63 34.76 31.65
CA HIS A 611 67.79 34.86 32.85
C HIS A 611 66.65 35.91 32.79
N GLU A 612 65.40 35.55 33.12
CA GLU A 612 64.99 35.31 34.50
C GLU A 612 63.62 34.56 34.58
N THR A 613 63.56 33.68 35.57
CA THR A 613 62.38 33.04 36.18
C THR A 613 61.43 34.03 36.85
N ALA A 614 60.11 33.80 36.80
CA ALA A 614 59.22 33.69 37.98
C ALA A 614 57.72 33.58 37.60
N GLN A 615 57.13 32.45 38.01
CA GLN A 615 55.81 32.24 38.63
C GLN A 615 54.66 33.26 38.44
N ASN A 616 53.54 32.79 37.87
CA ASN A 616 52.39 32.27 38.64
C ASN A 616 51.44 31.45 37.75
#